data_AF-A0A351YF82-F1
#
_entry.id   AF-A0A351YF82-F1
#
_cell.length_a   1.000
_cell.length_b   1.000
_cell.length_c   1.000
_cell.angle_alpha   90.00
_cell.angle_beta   90.00
_cell.angle_gamma   90.00
#
_symmetry.space_group_name_H-M   'P 1'
#
loop_
_entity.id
_entity.type
_entity.pdbx_description
1 polymer ?
#
loop_
_entity_poly.entity_id
_entity_poly.type
_entity_poly.pdbx_seq_one_letter_code
_entity_poly.pdbx_strand_id
1 'polypeptide(L)'
;MEKICINGRDALFVLDLAKVACFKADTDYTTVYYMSGLTTTLSMGLNKVESIIAAVPKSRTCDYVRVGRSYIINQAFLYQIQVLRQKLILSDGHKLITLPVTKEALKRYKQYIYEKHAGGSSTNPEGSS
;
A
#
# COMPACT_ATOMS: atom_id res chain seq x y z
N MET A 1 11.99 6.21 -13.30
CA MET A 1 11.51 7.21 -12.31
C MET A 1 10.00 7.20 -12.33
N GLU A 2 9.36 6.60 -11.33
CA GLU A 2 7.90 6.48 -11.25
C GLU A 2 7.35 7.68 -10.46
N LYS A 3 7.37 8.84 -11.08
CA LYS A 3 6.83 10.07 -10.49
C LYS A 3 5.44 10.34 -11.04
N ILE A 4 4.52 10.77 -10.17
CA ILE A 4 3.25 11.34 -10.58
C ILE A 4 3.22 12.82 -10.29
N CYS A 5 2.61 13.57 -11.20
CA CYS A 5 2.39 15.00 -11.07
C CYS A 5 0.90 15.23 -10.83
N ILE A 6 0.56 15.84 -9.70
CA ILE A 6 -0.81 16.16 -9.33
C ILE A 6 -0.91 17.66 -9.19
N ASN A 7 -1.62 18.29 -10.12
CA ASN A 7 -1.93 19.71 -10.04
C ASN A 7 -3.16 19.91 -9.15
N GLY A 8 -2.94 20.46 -7.96
CA GLY A 8 -4.00 20.90 -7.05
C GLY A 8 -4.46 22.32 -7.36
N ARG A 9 -5.36 22.85 -6.52
CA ARG A 9 -5.81 24.25 -6.64
C ARG A 9 -4.69 25.23 -6.30
N ASP A 10 -3.97 24.97 -5.22
CA ASP A 10 -3.01 25.90 -4.62
C ASP A 10 -1.55 25.44 -4.76
N ALA A 11 -1.32 24.18 -5.19
CA ALA A 11 0.01 23.60 -5.26
C ALA A 11 0.11 22.51 -6.34
N LEU A 12 1.31 22.39 -6.92
CA LEU A 12 1.71 21.29 -7.78
C LEU A 12 2.49 20.26 -6.95
N PHE A 13 2.00 19.03 -6.88
CA PHE A 13 2.66 17.94 -6.17
C PHE A 13 3.36 17.02 -7.15
N VAL A 14 4.67 16.84 -6.96
CA VAL A 14 5.45 15.83 -7.69
C VAL A 14 5.81 14.72 -6.71
N LEU A 15 5.08 13.61 -6.77
CA LEU A 15 5.22 12.50 -5.83
C LEU A 15 6.12 11.42 -6.44
N ASP A 16 7.17 11.03 -5.73
CA ASP A 16 8.02 9.89 -6.08
C ASP A 16 7.43 8.63 -5.48
N LEU A 17 6.75 7.83 -6.30
CA LEU A 17 5.99 6.67 -5.84
C LEU A 17 6.90 5.62 -5.17
N ALA A 18 8.15 5.47 -5.60
CA ALA A 18 9.09 4.56 -4.97
C ALA A 18 9.38 4.90 -3.49
N LYS A 19 9.10 6.14 -3.05
CA LYS A 19 9.30 6.60 -1.67
C LYS A 19 8.00 6.66 -0.85
N VAL A 20 6.86 6.54 -1.52
CA VAL A 20 5.54 6.57 -0.86
C VAL A 20 5.26 5.19 -0.27
N ALA A 21 4.98 5.18 1.03
CA ALA A 21 4.59 3.99 1.78
C ALA A 21 3.12 3.64 1.54
N CYS A 22 2.24 4.62 1.69
CA CYS A 22 0.81 4.42 1.44
C CYS A 22 0.06 5.73 1.19
N PHE A 23 -1.14 5.57 0.68
CA PHE A 23 -2.17 6.59 0.56
C PHE A 23 -3.33 6.19 1.47
N LYS A 24 -3.83 7.12 2.27
CA LYS A 24 -4.95 6.94 3.19
C LYS A 24 -6.11 7.85 2.80
N ALA A 25 -7.31 7.30 2.71
CA ALA A 25 -8.52 8.10 2.55
C ALA A 25 -8.81 8.93 3.82
N ASP A 26 -9.19 10.17 3.60
CA ASP A 26 -9.68 11.09 4.62
C ASP A 26 -10.87 11.90 4.08
N THR A 27 -12.05 11.27 4.09
CA THR A 27 -13.31 11.77 3.52
C THR A 27 -13.18 12.17 2.04
N ASP A 28 -12.86 13.43 1.76
CA ASP A 28 -12.69 13.99 0.40
C ASP A 28 -11.22 14.22 0.01
N TYR A 29 -10.31 13.95 0.94
CA TYR A 29 -8.88 14.12 0.80
C TYR A 29 -8.16 12.77 0.84
N THR A 30 -6.91 12.79 0.39
CA THR A 30 -6.01 11.64 0.51
C THR A 30 -4.72 12.08 1.17
N THR A 31 -4.38 11.48 2.30
CA THR A 31 -3.08 11.67 2.93
C THR A 31 -2.08 10.67 2.35
N VAL A 32 -0.99 11.19 1.81
CA VAL A 32 0.17 10.43 1.34
C VAL A 32 1.16 10.32 2.49
N TYR A 33 1.60 9.10 2.79
CA TYR A 33 2.64 8.83 3.79
C TYR A 33 3.89 8.32 3.08
N TYR A 34 5.02 8.96 3.33
CA TYR A 34 6.33 8.53 2.87
C TYR A 34 7.04 7.74 3.96
N MET A 35 7.89 6.77 3.58
CA MET A 35 8.72 6.04 4.55
C MET A 35 9.65 6.96 5.34
N SER A 36 10.05 8.10 4.76
CA SER A 36 10.85 9.12 5.44
C SER A 36 10.14 9.74 6.66
N GLY A 37 8.82 9.59 6.79
CA GLY A 37 7.99 10.28 7.78
C GLY A 37 7.33 11.56 7.26
N LEU A 38 7.64 11.98 6.03
CA LEU A 38 6.93 13.07 5.38
C LEU A 38 5.47 12.67 5.11
N THR A 39 4.55 13.61 5.30
CA THR A 39 3.15 13.47 4.92
C THR A 39 2.72 14.60 3.99
N THR A 40 1.78 14.31 3.10
CA THR A 40 1.25 15.30 2.16
C THR A 40 -0.23 15.03 1.96
N THR A 41 -1.05 16.09 1.95
CA THR A 41 -2.51 15.94 1.73
C THR A 41 -2.85 16.37 0.31
N LEU A 42 -3.53 15.50 -0.41
CA LEU A 42 -4.06 15.76 -1.75
C LEU A 42 -5.55 16.10 -1.64
N SER A 43 -5.96 17.18 -2.32
CA SER A 43 -7.35 17.63 -2.43
C SER A 43 -8.17 16.77 -3.41
N MET A 44 -8.11 15.46 -3.23
CA MET A 44 -8.90 14.49 -3.99
C MET A 44 -9.09 13.18 -3.22
N GLY A 45 -10.20 12.52 -3.48
CA GLY A 45 -10.51 11.23 -2.88
C GLY A 45 -9.61 10.09 -3.38
N LEU A 46 -9.48 9.07 -2.54
CA LEU A 46 -8.57 7.93 -2.75
C LEU A 46 -8.83 7.20 -4.08
N ASN A 47 -10.09 7.14 -4.55
CA ASN A 47 -10.43 6.52 -5.85
C ASN A 47 -9.77 7.24 -7.03
N LYS A 48 -9.71 8.58 -7.00
CA LYS A 48 -9.07 9.36 -8.07
C LYS A 48 -7.56 9.16 -8.04
N VAL A 49 -6.98 9.09 -6.83
CA VAL A 49 -5.56 8.76 -6.64
C VAL A 49 -5.24 7.37 -7.18
N GLU A 50 -6.09 6.37 -6.91
CA GLU A 50 -5.95 5.01 -7.45
C GLU A 50 -5.89 5.01 -8.97
N SER A 51 -6.81 5.72 -9.65
CA SER A 51 -6.81 5.82 -11.10
C SER A 51 -5.54 6.48 -11.66
N ILE A 52 -5.02 7.51 -10.97
CA ILE A 52 -3.76 8.17 -11.37
C ILE A 52 -2.58 7.20 -11.24
N ILE A 53 -2.51 6.45 -10.13
CA ILE A 53 -1.45 5.45 -9.90
C ILE A 53 -1.56 4.33 -10.94
N ALA A 54 -2.78 3.85 -11.24
CA ALA A 54 -3.01 2.78 -12.23
C ALA A 54 -2.62 3.18 -13.66
N ALA A 55 -2.60 4.48 -13.98
CA ALA A 55 -2.14 4.99 -15.26
C ALA A 55 -0.60 5.03 -15.38
N VAL A 56 0.13 4.90 -14.26
CA VAL A 56 1.59 4.81 -14.28
C VAL A 56 2.00 3.42 -14.77
N PRO A 57 2.94 3.32 -15.74
CA PRO A 57 3.47 2.02 -16.16
C PRO A 57 4.02 1.26 -14.96
N LYS A 58 3.54 0.02 -14.76
CA LYS A 58 4.00 -0.84 -13.67
C LYS A 58 5.51 -1.06 -13.78
N SER A 59 6.26 -0.78 -12.71
CA SER A 59 7.60 -1.33 -12.53
C SER A 59 7.71 -2.10 -11.22
N ARG A 60 8.87 -2.74 -11.02
CA ARG A 60 9.18 -3.52 -9.82
C ARG A 60 9.12 -2.70 -8.52
N THR A 61 9.28 -1.38 -8.59
CA THR A 61 9.31 -0.49 -7.41
C THR A 61 7.97 0.16 -7.06
N CYS A 62 6.96 0.06 -7.94
CA CYS A 62 5.61 0.57 -7.71
C CYS A 62 4.58 -0.55 -7.79
N ASP A 63 4.52 -1.35 -6.74
CA ASP A 63 3.51 -2.39 -6.59
C ASP A 63 2.45 -1.94 -5.58
N TYR A 64 1.49 -1.14 -6.05
CA TYR A 64 0.41 -0.64 -5.22
C TYR A 64 -0.79 -1.56 -5.18
N VAL A 65 -1.37 -1.73 -3.99
CA VAL A 65 -2.59 -2.51 -3.79
C VAL A 65 -3.53 -1.83 -2.83
N ARG A 66 -4.81 -1.90 -3.14
CA ARG A 66 -5.87 -1.40 -2.28
C ARG A 66 -6.16 -2.39 -1.16
N VAL A 67 -6.14 -1.90 0.08
CA VAL A 67 -6.42 -2.69 1.29
C VAL A 67 -7.61 -2.08 2.01
N GLY A 68 -8.75 -2.78 1.92
CA GLY A 68 -10.01 -2.29 2.44
C GLY A 68 -10.51 -1.04 1.70
N ARG A 69 -11.21 -0.15 2.41
CA ARG A 69 -11.77 1.07 1.82
C ARG A 69 -10.82 2.27 1.89
N SER A 70 -9.88 2.24 2.83
CA SER A 70 -9.18 3.44 3.29
C SER A 70 -7.71 3.48 2.93
N TYR A 71 -7.11 2.43 2.37
CA TYR A 71 -5.68 2.42 2.08
C TYR A 71 -5.36 1.91 0.69
N ILE A 72 -4.39 2.56 0.04
CA ILE A 72 -3.59 2.00 -1.05
C ILE A 72 -2.16 1.95 -0.53
N ILE A 73 -1.57 0.76 -0.46
CA ILE A 73 -0.21 0.59 0.10
C ILE A 73 0.78 0.23 -0.99
N ASN A 74 2.03 0.62 -0.82
CA ASN A 74 3.13 0.12 -1.62
C ASN A 74 3.62 -1.21 -1.01
N GLN A 75 3.42 -2.31 -1.74
CA GLN A 75 3.79 -3.66 -1.32
C GLN A 75 5.31 -3.85 -1.17
N ALA A 76 6.12 -3.00 -1.81
CA ALA A 76 7.57 -3.04 -1.65
C ALA A 76 8.01 -2.82 -0.19
N PHE A 77 7.20 -2.11 0.60
CA PHE A 77 7.45 -1.89 2.03
C PHE A 77 6.67 -2.85 2.93
N LEU A 78 5.94 -3.83 2.40
CA LEU A 78 5.17 -4.75 3.24
C LEU A 78 6.10 -5.54 4.16
N TYR A 79 5.93 -5.38 5.47
CA TYR A 79 6.71 -6.11 6.48
C TYR A 79 5.88 -7.15 7.21
N GLN A 80 4.70 -6.79 7.72
CA GLN A 80 3.90 -7.71 8.53
C GLN A 80 2.39 -7.44 8.46
N ILE A 81 1.61 -8.53 8.37
CA ILE A 81 0.14 -8.51 8.43
C ILE A 81 -0.33 -9.11 9.76
N GLN A 82 -0.80 -8.27 10.70
CA GLN A 82 -1.29 -8.71 12.01
C GLN A 82 -2.83 -8.68 12.06
N VAL A 83 -3.46 -9.77 11.60
CA VAL A 83 -4.93 -9.89 11.53
C VAL A 83 -5.60 -9.75 12.90
N LEU A 84 -5.05 -10.39 13.94
CA LEU A 84 -5.65 -10.36 15.29
C LEU A 84 -5.56 -8.98 15.95
N ARG A 85 -4.48 -8.25 15.69
CA ARG A 85 -4.26 -6.90 16.23
C ARG A 85 -4.79 -5.79 15.32
N GLN A 86 -5.36 -6.14 14.17
CA GLN A 86 -5.89 -5.20 13.18
C GLN A 86 -4.84 -4.17 12.71
N LYS A 87 -3.60 -4.63 12.54
CA LYS A 87 -2.45 -3.79 12.14
C LYS A 87 -1.78 -4.33 10.88
N LEU A 88 -1.50 -3.43 9.95
CA LEU A 88 -0.64 -3.66 8.80
C LEU A 88 0.64 -2.85 8.98
N ILE A 89 1.81 -3.49 8.90
CA ILE A 89 3.09 -2.85 9.17
C ILE A 89 3.89 -2.75 7.87
N LEU A 90 4.33 -1.53 7.56
CA LEU A 90 5.24 -1.22 6.47
C LEU A 90 6.62 -0.86 7.04
N SER A 91 7.69 -1.25 6.35
CA SER A 91 9.07 -1.02 6.76
C SER A 91 10.01 -0.79 5.57
N ASP A 92 10.99 0.09 5.74
CA ASP A 92 12.15 0.25 4.86
C ASP A 92 13.44 -0.34 5.47
N GLY A 93 13.30 -1.06 6.59
CA GLY A 93 14.41 -1.60 7.38
C GLY A 93 14.90 -0.67 8.50
N HIS A 94 14.54 0.62 8.46
CA HIS A 94 14.93 1.61 9.47
C HIS A 94 13.73 2.18 10.23
N LYS A 95 12.60 2.39 9.53
CA LYS A 95 11.38 2.98 10.07
C LYS A 95 10.21 2.02 9.88
N LEU A 96 9.28 2.08 10.83
CA LEU A 96 8.03 1.33 10.79
C LEU A 96 6.84 2.29 10.68
N ILE A 97 5.94 2.00 9.75
CA ILE A 97 4.63 2.64 9.65
C ILE A 97 3.57 1.59 9.98
N THR A 98 2.76 1.86 11.01
CA THR A 98 1.67 0.96 11.43
C THR A 98 0.34 1.54 10.99
N LEU A 99 -0.38 0.81 10.12
CA LEU A 99 -1.68 1.19 9.59
C LEU A 99 -2.79 0.39 10.30
N PRO A 100 -3.79 1.05 10.91
CA PRO A 100 -4.96 0.36 11.44
C PRO A 100 -5.88 -0.05 10.29
N VAL A 101 -6.17 -1.35 10.18
CA VAL A 101 -6.97 -1.93 9.09
C VAL A 101 -7.97 -2.93 9.64
N THR A 102 -9.16 -3.03 9.05
CA THR A 102 -10.19 -3.98 9.51
C THR A 102 -9.74 -5.43 9.38
N LYS A 103 -10.21 -6.28 10.29
CA LYS A 103 -9.87 -7.71 10.32
C LYS A 103 -10.20 -8.40 8.99
N GLU A 104 -11.35 -8.06 8.40
CA GLU A 104 -11.84 -8.61 7.14
C GLU A 104 -10.93 -8.23 5.97
N ALA A 105 -10.51 -6.96 5.90
CA ALA A 105 -9.58 -6.50 4.87
C ALA A 105 -8.20 -7.14 5.02
N LEU A 106 -7.70 -7.27 6.26
CA LEU A 106 -6.43 -7.95 6.51
C LEU A 106 -6.46 -9.44 6.18
N LYS A 107 -7.58 -10.13 6.43
CA LYS A 107 -7.73 -11.54 6.03
C LYS A 107 -7.63 -11.70 4.51
N ARG A 108 -8.39 -10.90 3.76
CA ARG A 108 -8.36 -10.90 2.28
C ARG A 108 -6.97 -10.58 1.77
N TYR A 109 -6.34 -9.55 2.34
CA TYR A 109 -5.01 -9.13 1.92
C TYR A 109 -3.93 -10.18 2.25
N LYS A 110 -3.99 -10.80 3.44
CA LYS A 110 -3.10 -11.91 3.80
C LYS A 110 -3.22 -13.07 2.82
N GLN A 111 -4.45 -13.43 2.45
CA GLN A 111 -4.69 -14.51 1.49
C GLN A 111 -4.09 -14.17 0.12
N TYR A 112 -4.34 -12.96 -0.38
CA TYR A 112 -3.77 -12.47 -1.65
C TYR A 112 -2.24 -12.53 -1.67
N ILE A 113 -1.58 -12.07 -0.60
CA ILE A 113 -0.11 -12.13 -0.48
C ILE A 113 0.36 -13.58 -0.39
N TYR A 114 -0.32 -14.43 0.38
CA TYR A 114 0.04 -15.84 0.48
C TYR A 114 -0.02 -16.53 -0.88
N GLU A 115 -1.09 -16.35 -1.65
CA GLU A 115 -1.23 -16.92 -3.00
C GLU A 115 -0.14 -16.41 -3.95
N LYS A 116 0.15 -15.11 -3.90
CA LYS A 116 1.19 -14.46 -4.71
C LYS A 116 2.60 -15.02 -4.45
N HIS A 117 2.90 -15.43 -3.23
CA HIS A 117 4.22 -15.99 -2.86
C HIS A 117 4.26 -17.52 -2.78
N ALA A 118 3.16 -18.19 -2.43
CA ALA A 118 3.05 -19.65 -2.34
C ALA A 118 3.05 -20.32 -3.73
N GLY A 119 2.76 -19.56 -4.80
CA GLY A 119 3.05 -19.99 -6.17
C GLY A 119 4.54 -20.28 -6.44
N GLY A 120 5.44 -19.99 -5.49
CA GLY A 120 6.86 -20.36 -5.52
C GLY A 120 7.27 -21.52 -4.61
N SER A 121 6.35 -22.14 -3.85
CA SER A 121 6.68 -23.32 -3.03
C SER A 121 5.45 -24.18 -2.77
N SER A 122 5.19 -25.12 -3.69
CA SER A 122 4.46 -26.33 -3.38
C SER A 122 5.32 -27.21 -2.46
N THR A 123 5.18 -27.04 -1.15
CA THR A 123 5.49 -28.14 -0.22
C THR A 123 4.17 -28.74 0.21
N ASN A 124 3.76 -29.79 -0.51
CA ASN A 124 2.81 -30.77 0.00
C ASN A 124 3.37 -31.30 1.33
N PRO A 125 2.64 -31.24 2.44
CA PRO A 125 2.82 -32.26 3.45
C PRO A 125 2.09 -33.50 2.93
N GLU A 126 2.84 -34.39 2.30
CA GLU A 126 2.38 -35.77 2.12
C GLU A 126 2.04 -36.32 3.50
N GLY A 127 0.79 -36.71 3.68
CA GLY A 127 0.41 -37.62 4.73
C GLY A 127 0.90 -39.03 4.39
N SER A 128 1.40 -39.73 5.39
CA SER A 128 1.50 -41.19 5.51
C SER A 128 1.80 -41.43 7.00
N SER A 129 0.79 -41.83 7.78
CA SER A 129 0.48 -43.24 8.11
C SER A 129 1.45 -43.80 9.15
#